data_AF-A0A7S1WR35-F1
#
_entry.id   AF-A0A7S1WR35-F1
#
_cell.length_a   1.000
_cell.length_b   1.000
_cell.length_c   1.000
_cell.angle_alpha   90.00
_cell.angle_beta   90.00
_cell.angle_gamma   90.00
#
_symmetry.space_group_name_H-M   'P 1'
#
loop_
_entity.id
_entity.type
_entity.pdbx_description
1 polymer ?
#
loop_
_entity_poly.entity_id
_entity_poly.type
_entity_poly.pdbx_seq_one_letter_code
_entity_poly.pdbx_strand_id
1 'polypeptide(L)'
;VGTGRDVTAVTAGDYHTCVLLDDSALKCFGDNTDGELGYGDTNNRGNTANSMGDNLQSIDLGTGRTAVKINTGWYHSCAVLDNGDMKCWGYGSYGQLGQESQDWKGSGPGEMGDNLLAINLGTGRTVVEMSAGASFTCALLDNNDLKCWGNGAFGQLGNEATGHLGDEAGEMGDNLPAINLGTGLHATMIESGEIHSCAVLNTGVTKCW
;
A
#
# COMPACT_ATOMS: atom_id res chain seq x y z
N VAL A 1 18.34 -10.96 3.45
CA VAL A 1 17.16 -10.44 4.19
C VAL A 1 17.12 -10.93 5.64
N GLY A 2 17.81 -12.02 5.96
CA GLY A 2 18.14 -12.42 7.33
C GLY A 2 18.73 -13.83 7.28
N THR A 3 19.59 -14.20 8.21
CA THR A 3 20.09 -15.58 8.34
C THR A 3 19.02 -16.47 8.96
N GLY A 4 18.80 -17.66 8.41
CA GLY A 4 17.82 -18.62 8.94
C GLY A 4 16.36 -18.17 8.85
N ARG A 5 16.03 -17.27 7.92
CA ARG A 5 14.65 -16.83 7.62
C ARG A 5 14.26 -17.23 6.20
N ASP A 6 13.00 -17.62 6.04
CA ASP A 6 12.38 -17.89 4.75
C ASP A 6 11.58 -16.66 4.30
N VAL A 7 11.61 -16.38 3.00
CA VAL A 7 10.81 -15.31 2.41
C VAL A 7 9.44 -15.88 2.05
N THR A 8 8.38 -15.27 2.59
CA THR A 8 6.99 -15.68 2.35
C THR A 8 6.30 -14.82 1.29
N ALA A 9 6.73 -13.57 1.12
CA ALA A 9 6.30 -12.70 0.03
C ALA A 9 7.40 -11.73 -0.40
N VAL A 10 7.37 -11.32 -1.66
CA VAL A 10 8.24 -10.30 -2.23
C VAL A 10 7.41 -9.40 -3.13
N THR A 11 7.68 -8.10 -3.08
CA THR A 11 7.10 -7.09 -3.97
C THR A 11 8.19 -6.11 -4.38
N ALA A 12 8.12 -5.64 -5.62
CA ALA A 12 9.06 -4.68 -6.17
C ALA A 12 8.29 -3.46 -6.69
N GLY A 13 8.70 -2.27 -6.25
CA GLY A 13 8.29 -1.00 -6.80
C GLY A 13 9.15 -0.62 -7.99
N ASP A 14 9.28 0.68 -8.28
CA ASP A 14 10.13 1.16 -9.38
C ASP A 14 11.62 1.02 -9.01
N TYR A 15 11.99 1.48 -7.80
CA TYR A 15 13.39 1.46 -7.33
C TYR A 15 13.60 0.84 -5.93
N HIS A 16 12.55 0.32 -5.29
CA HIS A 16 12.63 -0.39 -4.03
C HIS A 16 12.00 -1.77 -4.08
N THR A 17 12.36 -2.61 -3.12
CA THR A 17 11.85 -3.97 -2.97
C THR A 17 11.57 -4.21 -1.50
N CYS A 18 10.41 -4.81 -1.22
CA CYS A 18 10.03 -5.22 0.12
C CYS A 18 9.84 -6.73 0.18
N VAL A 19 10.22 -7.32 1.31
CA VAL A 19 10.07 -8.74 1.59
C VAL A 19 9.37 -8.95 2.92
N LEU A 20 8.50 -9.95 2.96
CA LEU A 20 7.90 -10.48 4.17
C LEU A 20 8.58 -11.79 4.50
N LEU A 21 9.01 -11.94 5.76
CA LEU A 21 9.66 -13.15 6.26
C LEU A 21 8.68 -14.01 7.06
N ASP A 22 9.06 -15.26 7.34
CA ASP A 22 8.26 -16.25 8.06
C ASP A 22 8.06 -15.95 9.57
N ASP A 23 8.65 -14.87 10.10
CA ASP A 23 8.44 -14.33 11.47
C ASP A 23 7.61 -13.05 11.41
N SER A 24 7.02 -12.78 10.25
CA SER A 24 6.28 -11.56 9.94
C SER A 24 7.13 -10.29 9.95
N ALA A 25 8.47 -10.40 9.98
CA ALA A 25 9.33 -9.24 9.78
C ALA A 25 9.21 -8.74 8.34
N LEU A 26 8.91 -7.44 8.20
CA LEU A 26 8.86 -6.74 6.93
C LEU A 26 10.15 -5.94 6.76
N LYS A 27 10.87 -6.18 5.66
CA LYS A 27 12.11 -5.45 5.36
C LYS A 27 12.06 -4.92 3.94
N CYS A 28 12.47 -3.66 3.76
CA CYS A 28 12.56 -3.05 2.44
C CYS A 28 13.98 -2.58 2.15
N PHE A 29 14.38 -2.58 0.88
CA PHE A 29 15.68 -2.11 0.43
C PHE A 29 15.60 -1.54 -0.98
N GLY A 30 16.60 -0.74 -1.37
CA GLY A 30 16.60 0.03 -2.62
C GLY A 30 16.65 1.53 -2.34
N ASP A 31 15.99 2.29 -3.21
CA ASP A 31 15.80 3.73 -3.06
C ASP A 31 14.91 4.06 -1.86
N ASN A 32 15.14 5.22 -1.25
CA ASN A 32 14.40 5.69 -0.08
C ASN A 32 14.27 7.22 -0.06
N THR A 33 14.36 7.89 -1.21
CA THR A 33 14.38 9.36 -1.22
C THR A 33 13.09 9.97 -0.72
N ASP A 34 11.98 9.23 -0.85
CA ASP A 34 10.64 9.66 -0.45
C ASP A 34 10.15 8.94 0.83
N GLY A 35 11.01 8.15 1.47
CA GLY A 35 10.69 7.36 2.66
C GLY A 35 9.99 6.03 2.38
N GLU A 36 9.98 5.57 1.13
CA GLU A 36 9.30 4.37 0.64
C GLU A 36 9.77 3.06 1.31
N LEU A 37 10.94 3.06 1.97
CA LEU A 37 11.40 1.93 2.78
C LEU A 37 10.83 1.94 4.21
N GLY A 38 10.28 3.05 4.70
CA GLY A 38 9.59 3.08 6.00
C GLY A 38 10.50 2.97 7.22
N TYR A 39 11.75 3.44 7.13
CA TYR A 39 12.70 3.42 8.25
C TYR A 39 12.72 4.71 9.09
N GLY A 40 11.90 5.71 8.73
CA GLY A 40 11.90 7.01 9.40
C GLY A 40 13.14 7.84 9.07
N ASP A 41 13.73 7.60 7.89
CA ASP A 41 14.85 8.31 7.30
C ASP A 41 14.78 8.23 5.77
N THR A 42 15.65 8.95 5.07
CA THR A 42 15.74 8.96 3.61
C THR A 42 16.99 8.28 3.06
N ASN A 43 17.62 7.39 3.83
CA ASN A 43 18.84 6.71 3.38
C ASN A 43 18.49 5.48 2.54
N ASN A 44 19.16 5.32 1.40
CA ASN A 44 19.01 4.10 0.59
C ASN A 44 19.60 2.89 1.31
N ARG A 45 19.05 1.70 1.06
CA ARG A 45 19.52 0.43 1.66
C ARG A 45 19.91 -0.55 0.56
N GLY A 46 20.92 -1.37 0.77
CA GLY A 46 21.47 -2.27 -0.24
C GLY A 46 22.69 -1.72 -1.00
N ASN A 47 23.05 -0.45 -0.79
CA ASN A 47 24.20 0.20 -1.42
C ASN A 47 25.47 0.25 -0.52
N THR A 48 25.41 -0.26 0.71
CA THR A 48 26.55 -0.32 1.65
C THR A 48 26.64 -1.66 2.36
N ALA A 49 27.85 -2.04 2.81
CA ALA A 49 28.15 -3.36 3.37
C ALA A 49 27.31 -3.77 4.60
N ASN A 50 26.76 -2.81 5.35
CA ASN A 50 25.99 -3.05 6.58
C ASN A 50 24.52 -2.63 6.46
N SER A 51 23.98 -2.53 5.24
CA SER A 51 22.59 -2.11 5.00
C SER A 51 21.66 -3.26 4.57
N MET A 52 22.12 -4.52 4.69
CA MET A 52 21.40 -5.71 4.24
C MET A 52 21.51 -6.86 5.23
N GLY A 53 20.73 -7.91 5.00
CA GLY A 53 20.79 -9.14 5.80
C GLY A 53 20.26 -8.93 7.21
N ASP A 54 21.02 -9.40 8.20
CA ASP A 54 20.67 -9.25 9.63
C ASP A 54 20.77 -7.80 10.11
N ASN A 55 21.58 -6.98 9.43
CA ASN A 55 21.71 -5.56 9.74
C ASN A 55 20.53 -4.72 9.20
N LEU A 56 19.73 -5.27 8.29
CA LEU A 56 18.54 -4.59 7.80
C LEU A 56 17.42 -4.76 8.83
N GLN A 57 17.00 -3.63 9.40
CA GLN A 57 15.96 -3.60 10.43
C GLN A 57 14.61 -4.02 9.86
N SER A 58 13.75 -4.56 10.72
CA SER A 58 12.33 -4.69 10.40
C SER A 58 11.68 -3.32 10.45
N ILE A 59 10.73 -3.09 9.55
CA ILE A 59 9.88 -1.90 9.55
C ILE A 59 8.93 -1.97 10.74
N ASP A 60 8.77 -0.84 11.42
CA ASP A 60 7.84 -0.69 12.54
C ASP A 60 6.43 -0.36 12.01
N LEU A 61 5.50 -1.30 12.22
CA LEU A 61 4.09 -1.19 11.82
C LEU A 61 3.17 -0.82 12.98
N GLY A 62 3.73 -0.59 14.17
CA GLY A 62 3.01 -0.24 15.39
C GLY A 62 3.05 -1.36 16.41
N THR A 63 2.74 -1.00 17.66
CA THR A 63 2.85 -1.87 18.82
C THR A 63 2.01 -3.14 18.63
N GLY A 64 2.71 -4.29 18.60
CA GLY A 64 2.09 -5.61 18.48
C GLY A 64 1.48 -5.89 17.11
N ARG A 65 1.79 -5.12 16.06
CA ARG A 65 1.26 -5.34 14.70
C ARG A 65 2.30 -5.96 13.79
N THR A 66 1.82 -6.83 12.90
CA THR A 66 2.65 -7.52 11.91
C THR A 66 1.99 -7.45 10.53
N ALA A 67 2.79 -7.41 9.48
CA ALA A 67 2.26 -7.48 8.12
C ALA A 67 1.89 -8.94 7.78
N VAL A 68 0.78 -9.10 7.08
CA VAL A 68 0.34 -10.38 6.49
C VAL A 68 0.35 -10.34 4.96
N LYS A 69 0.30 -9.14 4.38
CA LYS A 69 0.48 -8.88 2.94
C LYS A 69 1.25 -7.59 2.74
N ILE A 70 1.97 -7.52 1.63
CA ILE A 70 2.76 -6.35 1.24
C ILE A 70 2.60 -6.09 -0.26
N ASN A 71 2.54 -4.83 -0.65
CA ASN A 71 2.53 -4.41 -2.05
C ASN A 71 3.24 -3.05 -2.16
N THR A 72 3.86 -2.77 -3.30
CA THR A 72 4.66 -1.57 -3.54
C THR A 72 4.24 -0.92 -4.84
N GLY A 73 3.95 0.38 -4.77
CA GLY A 73 3.83 1.22 -5.95
C GLY A 73 5.21 1.69 -6.43
N TRP A 74 5.27 2.76 -7.22
CA TRP A 74 6.55 3.31 -7.67
C TRP A 74 7.37 3.90 -6.53
N TYR A 75 6.72 4.73 -5.72
CA TYR A 75 7.36 5.55 -4.68
C TYR A 75 6.70 5.38 -3.31
N HIS A 76 5.86 4.36 -3.15
CA HIS A 76 5.20 4.07 -1.88
C HIS A 76 5.06 2.57 -1.65
N SER A 77 4.87 2.22 -0.38
CA SER A 77 4.74 0.84 0.09
C SER A 77 3.50 0.75 0.96
N CYS A 78 2.82 -0.38 0.90
CA CYS A 78 1.65 -0.66 1.72
C CYS A 78 1.72 -2.06 2.33
N ALA A 79 1.16 -2.18 3.53
CA ALA A 79 1.03 -3.44 4.24
C ALA A 79 -0.40 -3.60 4.78
N VAL A 80 -0.96 -4.80 4.62
CA VAL A 80 -2.13 -5.24 5.38
C VAL A 80 -1.63 -5.93 6.64
N LEU A 81 -2.19 -5.57 7.78
CA LEU A 81 -1.79 -6.03 9.09
C LEU A 81 -2.64 -7.22 9.54
N ASP A 82 -2.20 -7.92 10.57
CA ASP A 82 -2.85 -9.14 11.08
C ASP A 82 -4.24 -8.91 11.74
N ASN A 83 -4.70 -7.65 11.85
CA ASN A 83 -6.07 -7.29 12.24
C ASN A 83 -6.94 -6.85 11.05
N GLY A 84 -6.42 -6.93 9.82
CA GLY A 84 -7.13 -6.50 8.61
C GLY A 84 -7.04 -5.01 8.30
N ASP A 85 -6.36 -4.23 9.14
CA ASP A 85 -6.03 -2.83 8.86
C ASP A 85 -4.98 -2.74 7.75
N MET A 86 -4.89 -1.58 7.10
CA MET A 86 -3.87 -1.28 6.10
C MET A 86 -3.13 0.00 6.47
N LYS A 87 -1.81 0.00 6.25
CA LYS A 87 -0.95 1.19 6.37
C LYS A 87 -0.15 1.36 5.10
N CYS A 88 0.06 2.60 4.67
CA CYS A 88 0.92 2.95 3.54
C CYS A 88 1.90 4.05 3.94
N TRP A 89 3.10 4.03 3.36
CA TRP A 89 4.16 5.01 3.59
C TRP A 89 4.97 5.23 2.29
N GLY A 90 5.81 6.27 2.28
CA GLY A 90 6.55 6.77 1.12
C GLY A 90 5.97 8.09 0.61
N TYR A 91 6.07 8.30 -0.70
CA TYR A 91 5.56 9.49 -1.39
C TYR A 91 4.03 9.59 -1.30
N GLY A 92 3.53 10.77 -0.93
CA GLY A 92 2.10 10.99 -0.62
C GLY A 92 1.42 12.13 -1.36
N SER A 93 2.08 12.84 -2.28
CA SER A 93 1.55 14.10 -2.84
C SER A 93 0.27 13.98 -3.68
N TYR A 94 -0.15 12.76 -4.04
CA TYR A 94 -1.42 12.51 -4.73
C TYR A 94 -2.46 11.85 -3.84
N GLY A 95 -2.23 11.78 -2.53
CA GLY A 95 -3.14 11.12 -1.58
C GLY A 95 -3.02 9.59 -1.56
N GLN A 96 -2.06 8.98 -2.28
CA GLN A 96 -1.95 7.52 -2.41
C GLN A 96 -1.71 6.76 -1.09
N LEU A 97 -1.33 7.47 -0.02
CA LEU A 97 -1.19 6.91 1.32
C LEU A 97 -2.53 6.79 2.05
N GLY A 98 -3.59 7.43 1.55
CA GLY A 98 -4.95 7.35 2.10
C GLY A 98 -5.11 8.02 3.47
N GLN A 99 -4.30 9.05 3.74
CA GLN A 99 -4.23 9.73 5.05
C GLN A 99 -4.97 11.06 5.08
N GLU A 100 -5.79 11.36 4.06
CA GLU A 100 -6.47 12.66 3.90
C GLU A 100 -5.47 13.83 3.94
N SER A 101 -4.30 13.63 3.29
CA SER A 101 -3.17 14.56 3.26
C SER A 101 -2.25 14.27 2.07
N GLN A 102 -1.49 15.28 1.65
CA GLN A 102 -0.44 15.20 0.63
C GLN A 102 0.96 14.95 1.21
N ASP A 103 1.06 14.82 2.53
CA ASP A 103 2.32 14.58 3.24
C ASP A 103 2.89 13.20 2.91
N TRP A 104 4.21 13.13 2.84
CA TRP A 104 4.93 11.86 2.75
C TRP A 104 5.08 11.26 4.15
N LYS A 105 5.30 9.95 4.23
CA LYS A 105 5.51 9.23 5.50
C LYS A 105 6.67 8.27 5.42
N GLY A 106 7.39 8.09 6.53
CA GLY A 106 8.51 7.16 6.62
C GLY A 106 9.86 7.78 6.24
N SER A 107 9.87 9.06 5.88
CA SER A 107 11.06 9.85 5.54
C SER A 107 11.69 10.52 6.77
N GLY A 108 10.89 10.76 7.80
CA GLY A 108 11.27 11.44 9.03
C GLY A 108 11.13 10.59 10.30
N PRO A 109 11.90 10.91 11.35
CA PRO A 109 11.82 10.20 12.61
C PRO A 109 10.45 10.39 13.26
N GLY A 110 9.85 9.28 13.71
CA GLY A 110 8.53 9.29 14.37
C GLY A 110 7.34 9.32 13.41
N GLU A 111 7.54 9.13 12.10
CA GLU A 111 6.44 9.03 11.12
C GLU A 111 5.86 7.62 10.97
N MET A 112 6.57 6.60 11.46
CA MET A 112 6.22 5.17 11.36
C MET A 112 5.65 4.63 12.67
N GLY A 113 5.38 3.32 12.72
CA GLY A 113 4.88 2.67 13.92
C GLY A 113 3.46 3.08 14.28
N ASP A 114 3.23 3.41 15.54
CA ASP A 114 1.92 3.86 16.06
C ASP A 114 1.51 5.25 15.56
N ASN A 115 2.47 6.06 15.08
CA ASN A 115 2.18 7.38 14.52
C ASN A 115 1.72 7.32 13.06
N LEU A 116 1.99 6.21 12.36
CA LEU A 116 1.40 5.95 11.05
C LEU A 116 0.01 5.35 11.25
N LEU A 117 -1.02 6.13 10.98
CA LEU A 117 -2.40 5.70 11.20
C LEU A 117 -2.84 4.67 10.16
N ALA A 118 -3.74 3.77 10.56
CA ALA A 118 -4.41 2.87 9.63
C ALA A 118 -5.32 3.68 8.69
N ILE A 119 -5.36 3.26 7.42
CA ILE A 119 -6.18 3.89 6.39
C ILE A 119 -7.65 3.60 6.68
N ASN A 120 -8.48 4.63 6.73
CA ASN A 120 -9.92 4.46 6.86
C ASN A 120 -10.52 4.05 5.51
N LEU A 121 -11.01 2.81 5.40
CA LEU A 121 -11.65 2.27 4.19
C LEU A 121 -13.15 2.05 4.35
N GLY A 122 -13.71 2.50 5.47
CA GLY A 122 -15.12 2.43 5.80
C GLY A 122 -15.37 1.74 7.13
N THR A 123 -16.53 2.01 7.71
CA THR A 123 -16.86 1.56 9.07
C THR A 123 -16.82 0.03 9.19
N GLY A 124 -15.91 -0.48 10.02
CA GLY A 124 -15.78 -1.91 10.33
C GLY A 124 -15.36 -2.77 9.14
N ARG A 125 -14.68 -2.19 8.14
CA ARG A 125 -14.17 -2.90 6.96
C ARG A 125 -12.74 -3.37 7.18
N THR A 126 -12.40 -4.50 6.57
CA THR A 126 -11.03 -5.05 6.59
C THR A 126 -10.56 -5.34 5.17
N VAL A 127 -9.25 -5.25 4.95
CA VAL A 127 -8.65 -5.47 3.63
C VAL A 127 -8.39 -6.95 3.40
N VAL A 128 -8.91 -7.46 2.28
CA VAL A 128 -8.70 -8.83 1.81
C VAL A 128 -7.57 -8.89 0.80
N GLU A 129 -7.50 -7.94 -0.14
CA GLU A 129 -6.43 -7.84 -1.14
C GLU A 129 -6.07 -6.37 -1.39
N MET A 130 -4.84 -6.10 -1.82
CA MET A 130 -4.42 -4.75 -2.20
C MET A 130 -3.53 -4.77 -3.44
N SER A 131 -3.50 -3.63 -4.13
CA SER A 131 -2.61 -3.40 -5.25
C SER A 131 -2.22 -1.92 -5.30
N ALA A 132 -0.95 -1.62 -5.52
CA ALA A 132 -0.44 -0.27 -5.64
C ALA A 132 0.11 -0.03 -7.04
N GLY A 133 -0.36 1.04 -7.69
CA GLY A 133 0.20 1.54 -8.96
C GLY A 133 1.27 2.60 -8.72
N ALA A 134 1.58 3.41 -9.74
CA ALA A 134 2.66 4.42 -9.60
C ALA A 134 2.38 5.45 -8.50
N SER A 135 1.17 6.01 -8.51
CA SER A 135 0.74 7.08 -7.60
C SER A 135 -0.67 6.87 -7.06
N PHE A 136 -1.13 5.63 -6.99
CA PHE A 136 -2.46 5.29 -6.49
C PHE A 136 -2.48 3.90 -5.86
N THR A 137 -3.49 3.63 -5.05
CA THR A 137 -3.64 2.37 -4.31
C THR A 137 -5.07 1.90 -4.41
N CYS A 138 -5.26 0.59 -4.49
CA CYS A 138 -6.54 -0.09 -4.51
C CYS A 138 -6.59 -1.16 -3.41
N ALA A 139 -7.76 -1.30 -2.79
CA ALA A 139 -8.04 -2.32 -1.78
C ALA A 139 -9.37 -3.02 -2.06
N LEU A 140 -9.35 -4.35 -2.06
CA LEU A 140 -10.53 -5.21 -2.02
C LEU A 140 -10.87 -5.51 -0.56
N LEU A 141 -12.11 -5.22 -0.16
CA LEU A 141 -12.57 -5.31 1.22
C LEU A 141 -13.39 -6.59 1.48
N ASP A 142 -13.62 -6.90 2.75
CA ASP A 142 -14.37 -8.09 3.22
C ASP A 142 -15.85 -8.13 2.82
N ASN A 143 -16.44 -7.00 2.43
CA ASN A 143 -17.78 -6.93 1.81
C ASN A 143 -17.75 -7.03 0.27
N ASN A 144 -16.59 -7.30 -0.32
CA ASN A 144 -16.33 -7.32 -1.76
C ASN A 144 -16.34 -5.94 -2.46
N ASP A 145 -16.35 -4.84 -1.70
CA ASP A 145 -16.12 -3.52 -2.29
C ASP A 145 -14.66 -3.42 -2.75
N LEU A 146 -14.46 -2.88 -3.95
CA LEU A 146 -13.14 -2.50 -4.44
C LEU A 146 -13.05 -0.97 -4.41
N LYS A 147 -12.16 -0.43 -3.59
CA LYS A 147 -11.93 1.01 -3.46
C LYS A 147 -10.53 1.36 -3.93
N CYS A 148 -10.40 2.43 -4.72
CA CYS A 148 -9.12 2.98 -5.15
C CYS A 148 -9.02 4.47 -4.82
N TRP A 149 -7.85 4.91 -4.42
CA TRP A 149 -7.53 6.29 -4.06
C TRP A 149 -6.12 6.65 -4.51
N GLY A 150 -5.75 7.94 -4.43
CA GLY A 150 -4.51 8.48 -4.98
C GLY A 150 -4.76 9.27 -6.26
N ASN A 151 -3.82 9.24 -7.20
CA ASN A 151 -3.95 9.95 -8.46
C ASN A 151 -5.07 9.37 -9.34
N GLY A 152 -6.12 10.15 -9.65
CA GLY A 152 -7.19 9.78 -10.58
C GLY A 152 -7.24 10.56 -11.89
N ALA A 153 -6.21 11.33 -12.23
CA ALA A 153 -6.22 12.23 -13.40
C ALA A 153 -6.40 11.52 -14.76
N PHE A 154 -6.13 10.21 -14.83
CA PHE A 154 -6.29 9.39 -16.04
C PHE A 154 -7.42 8.35 -15.92
N GLY A 155 -8.21 8.39 -14.84
CA GLY A 155 -9.28 7.42 -14.58
C GLY A 155 -8.78 6.12 -13.95
N GLN A 156 -7.51 6.02 -13.55
CA GLN A 156 -6.91 4.80 -12.97
C GLN A 156 -7.55 4.34 -11.65
N LEU A 157 -8.38 5.19 -11.01
CA LEU A 157 -9.15 4.83 -9.82
C LEU A 157 -10.47 4.10 -10.15
N GLY A 158 -10.96 4.16 -11.39
CA GLY A 158 -12.14 3.43 -11.84
C GLY A 158 -13.47 3.83 -11.20
N ASN A 159 -13.49 4.92 -10.42
CA ASN A 159 -14.62 5.38 -9.62
C ASN A 159 -15.18 6.74 -10.07
N GLU A 160 -14.93 7.11 -11.33
CA GLU A 160 -15.36 8.36 -11.96
C GLU A 160 -14.78 9.65 -11.35
N ALA A 161 -13.88 9.54 -10.37
CA ALA A 161 -13.11 10.67 -9.88
C ALA A 161 -12.16 11.20 -10.97
N THR A 162 -12.14 12.52 -11.15
CA THR A 162 -11.27 13.22 -12.11
C THR A 162 -10.07 13.89 -11.44
N GLY A 163 -10.04 13.91 -10.10
CA GLY A 163 -8.97 14.47 -9.27
C GLY A 163 -8.21 13.40 -8.50
N HIS A 164 -7.44 13.86 -7.52
CA HIS A 164 -6.84 12.99 -6.51
C HIS A 164 -7.88 12.63 -5.44
N LEU A 165 -7.69 11.51 -4.75
CA LEU A 165 -8.50 11.12 -3.59
C LEU A 165 -7.59 10.68 -2.45
N GLY A 166 -7.97 11.03 -1.23
CA GLY A 166 -7.19 10.74 -0.03
C GLY A 166 -6.13 11.80 0.26
N ASP A 167 -6.17 12.92 -0.45
CA ASP A 167 -5.33 14.09 -0.22
C ASP A 167 -6.05 15.22 0.54
N GLU A 168 -7.38 15.18 0.63
CA GLU A 168 -8.17 16.13 1.41
C GLU A 168 -9.07 15.43 2.45
N ALA A 169 -9.50 16.22 3.45
CA ALA A 169 -10.34 15.75 4.54
C ALA A 169 -11.74 15.33 4.04
N GLY A 170 -12.18 14.14 4.46
CA GLY A 170 -13.50 13.60 4.12
C GLY A 170 -13.56 12.86 2.78
N GLU A 171 -12.43 12.57 2.14
CA GLU A 171 -12.38 11.78 0.90
C GLU A 171 -12.26 10.27 1.15
N MET A 172 -11.82 9.87 2.35
CA MET A 172 -11.59 8.47 2.70
C MET A 172 -12.79 7.86 3.45
N GLY A 173 -12.64 6.60 3.89
CA GLY A 173 -13.64 5.92 4.69
C GLY A 173 -14.92 5.57 3.91
N ASP A 174 -16.06 5.89 4.51
CA ASP A 174 -17.38 5.65 3.90
C ASP A 174 -17.67 6.62 2.73
N ASN A 175 -16.95 7.74 2.65
CA ASN A 175 -17.06 8.69 1.54
C ASN A 175 -16.27 8.27 0.30
N LEU A 176 -15.26 7.39 0.45
CA LEU A 176 -14.49 6.86 -0.67
C LEU A 176 -15.37 5.95 -1.54
N PRO A 177 -15.64 6.28 -2.81
CA PRO A 177 -16.54 5.50 -3.64
C PRO A 177 -15.94 4.14 -4.00
N ALA A 178 -16.77 3.09 -3.88
CA ALA A 178 -16.45 1.78 -4.43
C ALA A 178 -16.61 1.79 -5.96
N ILE A 179 -15.73 1.06 -6.66
CA ILE A 179 -15.79 0.90 -8.11
C ILE A 179 -17.04 0.11 -8.50
N ASN A 180 -17.84 0.66 -9.42
CA ASN A 180 -19.01 -0.04 -9.95
C ASN A 180 -18.61 -1.09 -10.98
N LEU A 181 -18.52 -2.34 -10.53
CA LEU A 181 -18.21 -3.49 -11.40
C LEU A 181 -19.46 -4.06 -12.11
N GLY A 182 -20.65 -3.51 -11.88
CA GLY A 182 -21.93 -3.97 -12.40
C GLY A 182 -22.71 -4.86 -11.42
N THR A 183 -24.02 -5.02 -11.65
CA THR A 183 -24.93 -5.72 -10.75
C THR A 183 -24.52 -7.17 -10.50
N GLY A 184 -24.31 -7.54 -9.23
CA GLY A 184 -23.96 -8.91 -8.81
C GLY A 184 -22.51 -9.32 -9.09
N LEU A 185 -21.68 -8.39 -9.55
CA LEU A 185 -20.27 -8.61 -9.83
C LEU A 185 -19.41 -8.05 -8.72
N HIS A 186 -18.37 -8.78 -8.34
CA HIS A 186 -17.33 -8.29 -7.44
C HIS A 186 -15.96 -8.80 -7.86
N ALA A 187 -14.92 -8.05 -7.51
CA ALA A 187 -13.55 -8.45 -7.73
C ALA A 187 -13.16 -9.56 -6.74
N THR A 188 -12.32 -10.47 -7.23
CA THR A 188 -11.67 -11.52 -6.45
C THR A 188 -10.15 -11.32 -6.40
N MET A 189 -9.61 -10.56 -7.36
CA MET A 189 -8.22 -10.14 -7.45
C MET A 189 -8.18 -8.76 -8.12
N ILE A 190 -7.16 -7.98 -7.80
CA ILE A 190 -6.87 -6.66 -8.38
C ILE A 190 -5.36 -6.56 -8.61
N GLU A 191 -4.97 -6.04 -9.77
CA GLU A 191 -3.59 -5.73 -10.11
C GLU A 191 -3.54 -4.34 -10.75
N SER A 192 -2.53 -3.56 -10.41
CA SER A 192 -2.36 -2.16 -10.83
C SER A 192 -1.01 -2.01 -11.49
N GLY A 193 -1.02 -1.47 -12.71
CA GLY A 193 0.18 -1.02 -13.38
C GLY A 193 0.50 0.44 -13.01
N GLU A 194 1.29 1.09 -13.86
CA GLU A 194 1.68 2.48 -13.66
C GLU A 194 0.47 3.43 -13.57
N ILE A 195 -0.41 3.38 -14.58
CA ILE A 195 -1.55 4.29 -14.76
C ILE A 195 -2.86 3.56 -15.11
N HIS A 196 -2.99 2.28 -14.78
CA HIS A 196 -4.19 1.49 -15.06
C HIS A 196 -4.34 0.37 -14.03
N SER A 197 -5.54 -0.19 -13.92
CA SER A 197 -5.81 -1.35 -13.07
C SER A 197 -6.67 -2.39 -13.78
N CYS A 198 -6.52 -3.64 -13.38
CA CYS A 198 -7.30 -4.77 -13.85
C CYS A 198 -7.79 -5.62 -12.67
N ALA A 199 -9.08 -5.92 -12.65
CA ALA A 199 -9.70 -6.80 -11.67
C ALA A 199 -10.22 -8.08 -12.33
N VAL A 200 -9.99 -9.22 -11.68
CA VAL A 200 -10.65 -10.50 -12.02
C VAL A 200 -11.92 -10.61 -11.20
N LEU A 201 -13.06 -10.77 -11.87
CA LEU A 201 -14.36 -10.85 -11.23
C LEU A 201 -14.68 -12.27 -10.76
N ASN A 202 -15.68 -12.40 -9.89
CA ASN A 202 -16.26 -13.67 -9.44
C ASN A 202 -16.77 -14.59 -10.57
N THR A 203 -16.96 -14.04 -11.78
CA THR A 203 -17.31 -14.80 -12.99
C THR A 203 -16.10 -15.30 -13.78
N GLY A 204 -14.87 -14.92 -13.39
CA GLY A 204 -13.63 -15.15 -14.13
C GLY A 204 -13.36 -14.11 -15.24
N VAL A 205 -14.29 -13.19 -15.49
CA VAL A 205 -14.09 -12.09 -16.46
C VAL A 205 -13.10 -11.07 -15.88
N THR A 206 -12.21 -10.55 -16.72
CA THR A 206 -11.34 -9.42 -16.36
C THR A 206 -11.95 -8.11 -16.82
N LYS A 207 -11.94 -7.10 -15.94
CA LYS A 207 -12.22 -5.70 -16.29
C LYS A 207 -10.99 -4.87 -16.01
N CYS A 208 -10.64 -3.99 -16.93
CA CYS A 208 -9.54 -3.05 -16.76
C CYS A 208 -10.02 -1.62 -17.02
N TRP A 209 -9.39 -0.67 -16.37
CA TRP A 209 -9.60 0.76 -16.54
C TRP A 209 -8.28 1.51 -16.43
#